data_AF-A0A967B742-F1
#
_entry.id   AF-A0A967B742-F1
#
_cell.length_a   1.000
_cell.length_b   1.000
_cell.length_c   1.000
_cell.angle_alpha   90.00
_cell.angle_beta   90.00
_cell.angle_gamma   90.00
#
_symmetry.space_group_name_H-M   'P 1'
#
loop_
_entity.id
_entity.type
_entity.pdbx_description
1 polymer ?
#
loop_
_entity_poly.entity_id
_entity_poly.type
_entity_poly.pdbx_seq_one_letter_code
_entity_poly.pdbx_strand_id
1 'polypeptide(L)'
;MNDGKKIAALGLLLCGTQLASPVHAEQTVSRDLSFTKRSTDFFVKNSFPLLPVTDATRIKRVHGTVFTITRKGEKAGEPISSETLFSLTIARNGHCPVDGEKQNDYSDIYNRYDSFGLGATILKQIHLGTKTFSFDYTFPVPLQVHAAQGSCLFMNFDGSDFANGEYTMGAHITVDYDTESEARSLTRSLLSTGTTAQKGQIAGLDAEFLVSVNNRDAPSLNAYVGIPIHQGGQIPPGSTILHVFGNATASSDPHRPFPLATTGKWNITHNILVYTKDSCQRAFHNHIPGKFMWNDLSGTASHPNMSSAFWTDAVKIGSVDLGGIGDQSTVGSAVAVPGRLPMVVHEGDCLVDAIIPSGDMTDPRPFNTESQVYVEYVAP
;
A
#
# COMPACT_ATOMS: atom_id res chain seq x y z
N MET A 1 -10.47 -48.26 82.05
CA MET A 1 -9.28 -47.39 82.21
C MET A 1 -8.36 -47.72 81.04
N ASN A 2 -8.77 -47.31 79.84
CA ASN A 2 -8.37 -46.10 79.11
C ASN A 2 -7.03 -46.26 78.38
N ASP A 3 -7.15 -46.96 77.25
CA ASP A 3 -6.24 -46.92 76.11
C ASP A 3 -6.53 -45.71 75.22
N GLY A 4 -5.47 -45.15 74.66
CA GLY A 4 -5.41 -45.05 73.20
C GLY A 4 -5.65 -43.70 72.52
N LYS A 5 -4.59 -43.32 71.77
CA LYS A 5 -4.58 -42.65 70.46
C LYS A 5 -4.59 -41.12 70.40
N LYS A 6 -3.40 -40.61 70.02
CA LYS A 6 -3.13 -39.29 69.45
C LYS A 6 -3.75 -39.20 68.04
N ILE A 7 -4.43 -38.10 67.75
CA ILE A 7 -4.86 -37.71 66.40
C ILE A 7 -3.95 -36.58 65.93
N ALA A 8 -3.32 -36.77 64.78
CA ALA A 8 -2.56 -35.75 64.07
C ALA A 8 -3.52 -34.85 63.28
N ALA A 9 -3.41 -33.53 63.44
CA ALA A 9 -4.11 -32.55 62.63
C ALA A 9 -3.24 -32.17 61.42
N LEU A 10 -3.68 -32.60 60.24
CA LEU A 10 -3.13 -32.23 58.94
C LEU A 10 -3.83 -30.93 58.48
N GLY A 11 -3.16 -29.79 58.58
CA GLY A 11 -3.62 -28.54 57.97
C GLY A 11 -3.20 -28.49 56.50
N LEU A 12 -4.14 -28.69 55.58
CA LEU A 12 -3.93 -28.48 54.14
C LEU A 12 -3.69 -26.98 53.87
N LEU A 13 -2.47 -26.64 53.42
CA LEU A 13 -2.22 -25.41 52.69
C LEU A 13 -2.74 -25.61 51.25
N LEU A 14 -3.85 -24.97 50.90
CA LEU A 14 -4.25 -24.78 49.51
C LEU A 14 -3.39 -23.68 48.90
N CYS A 15 -2.22 -24.06 48.35
CA CYS A 15 -1.51 -23.22 47.39
C CYS A 15 -2.34 -23.19 46.10
N GLY A 16 -3.17 -22.15 45.96
CA GLY A 16 -3.72 -21.76 44.67
C GLY A 16 -2.58 -21.27 43.79
N THR A 17 -2.00 -22.14 42.98
CA THR A 17 -1.20 -21.71 41.84
C THR A 17 -2.14 -21.08 40.83
N GLN A 18 -2.22 -19.75 40.84
CA GLN A 18 -2.66 -18.99 39.68
C GLN A 18 -1.75 -19.38 38.52
N LEU A 19 -2.25 -20.23 37.64
CA LEU A 19 -1.69 -20.47 36.31
C LEU A 19 -1.79 -19.13 35.57
N ALA A 20 -0.74 -18.32 35.66
CA ALA A 20 -0.55 -17.22 34.74
C ALA A 20 -0.45 -17.83 33.34
N SER A 21 -1.49 -17.65 32.53
CA SER A 21 -1.41 -17.92 31.10
C SER A 21 -0.24 -17.12 30.55
N PRO A 22 0.68 -17.72 29.76
CA PRO A 22 1.67 -16.92 29.06
C PRO A 22 0.92 -16.07 28.03
N VAL A 23 0.76 -14.79 28.35
CA VAL A 23 0.42 -13.78 27.35
C VAL A 23 1.66 -13.68 26.46
N HIS A 24 1.62 -14.36 25.32
CA HIS A 24 2.70 -14.32 24.34
C HIS A 24 2.79 -12.89 23.77
N ALA A 25 3.99 -12.31 23.82
CA ALA A 25 4.18 -10.90 23.58
C ALA A 25 4.24 -10.60 22.09
N GLU A 26 3.19 -9.96 21.57
CA GLU A 26 3.30 -9.16 20.36
C GLU A 26 4.50 -8.21 20.46
N GLN A 27 5.30 -8.16 19.41
CA GLN A 27 6.50 -7.34 19.35
C GLN A 27 6.24 -6.12 18.49
N THR A 28 6.72 -4.97 18.96
CA THR A 28 6.59 -3.70 18.25
C THR A 28 7.97 -3.05 18.14
N VAL A 29 8.33 -2.63 16.94
CA VAL A 29 9.51 -1.78 16.69
C VAL A 29 9.04 -0.46 16.11
N SER A 30 9.54 0.65 16.64
CA SER A 30 9.28 1.99 16.11
C SER A 30 10.59 2.70 15.76
N ARG A 31 10.60 3.45 14.66
CA ARG A 31 11.74 4.26 14.22
C ARG A 31 11.28 5.60 13.67
N ASP A 32 12.08 6.63 13.98
CA ASP A 32 12.02 7.94 13.33
C ASP A 32 13.15 8.05 12.31
N LEU A 33 12.78 8.38 11.08
CA LEU A 33 13.69 8.51 9.96
C LEU A 33 13.54 9.92 9.37
N SER A 34 14.67 10.54 9.01
CA SER A 34 14.68 11.84 8.33
C SER A 34 15.92 11.95 7.46
N PHE A 35 15.73 12.47 6.25
CA PHE A 35 16.80 12.64 5.29
C PHE A 35 16.60 13.92 4.48
N THR A 36 17.62 14.78 4.48
CA THR A 36 17.61 16.03 3.72
C THR A 36 18.57 15.93 2.54
N LYS A 37 18.08 16.23 1.34
CA LYS A 37 18.91 16.31 0.12
C LYS A 37 18.54 17.51 -0.74
N ARG A 38 19.38 17.78 -1.74
CA ARG A 38 19.06 18.63 -2.90
C ARG A 38 19.16 17.75 -4.13
N SER A 39 18.04 17.51 -4.79
CA SER A 39 17.98 16.62 -5.94
C SER A 39 16.76 16.96 -6.78
N THR A 40 16.97 17.15 -8.07
CA THR A 40 15.91 17.05 -9.09
C THR A 40 15.75 15.61 -9.57
N ASP A 41 16.65 14.72 -9.16
CA ASP A 41 16.70 13.34 -9.58
C ASP A 41 15.88 12.44 -8.63
N PHE A 42 14.89 11.78 -9.21
CA PHE A 42 14.02 10.79 -8.59
C PHE A 42 14.56 9.35 -8.77
N PHE A 43 15.70 9.14 -9.43
CA PHE A 43 16.29 7.80 -9.56
C PHE A 43 16.97 7.35 -8.28
N VAL A 44 17.71 8.24 -7.60
CA VAL A 44 18.48 7.87 -6.40
C VAL A 44 17.60 7.61 -5.18
N LYS A 45 17.65 6.36 -4.70
CA LYS A 45 16.95 5.85 -3.51
C LYS A 45 17.88 5.90 -2.29
N ASN A 46 17.32 6.18 -1.11
CA ASN A 46 18.07 6.18 0.15
C ASN A 46 17.40 5.20 1.11
N SER A 47 18.13 4.17 1.52
CA SER A 47 17.58 3.06 2.30
C SER A 47 17.85 3.21 3.80
N PHE A 48 16.90 2.76 4.63
CA PHE A 48 16.97 2.84 6.08
C PHE A 48 16.45 1.53 6.70
N PRO A 49 17.29 0.71 7.35
CA PRO A 49 16.84 -0.50 8.03
C PRO A 49 15.84 -0.19 9.14
N LEU A 50 14.83 -1.04 9.30
CA LEU A 50 13.77 -0.88 10.32
C LEU A 50 13.81 -1.99 11.35
N LEU A 51 13.76 -3.24 10.88
CA LEU A 51 13.56 -4.43 11.71
C LEU A 51 14.37 -5.59 11.12
N PRO A 52 15.28 -6.24 11.86
CA PRO A 52 15.84 -7.53 11.47
C PRO A 52 14.73 -8.56 11.32
N VAL A 53 14.73 -9.32 10.22
CA VAL A 53 13.74 -10.36 9.95
C VAL A 53 14.42 -11.71 9.78
N THR A 54 13.64 -12.76 10.06
CA THR A 54 14.01 -14.17 9.88
C THR A 54 12.85 -14.91 9.23
N ASP A 55 13.07 -16.15 8.79
CA ASP A 55 12.01 -17.03 8.26
C ASP A 55 10.83 -17.26 9.23
N ALA A 56 11.03 -16.99 10.52
CA ALA A 56 9.98 -17.09 11.54
C ALA A 56 9.19 -15.79 11.70
N THR A 57 9.63 -14.67 11.13
CA THR A 57 9.01 -13.35 11.33
C THR A 57 7.71 -13.25 10.56
N ARG A 58 6.64 -12.78 11.23
CA ARG A 58 5.34 -12.55 10.61
C ARG A 58 4.85 -11.16 10.92
N ILE A 59 4.67 -10.35 9.89
CA ILE A 59 4.28 -8.94 10.02
C ILE A 59 2.77 -8.87 10.08
N LYS A 60 2.23 -8.21 11.11
CA LYS A 60 0.78 -8.01 11.32
C LYS A 60 0.33 -6.64 10.87
N ARG A 61 1.15 -5.63 11.14
CA ARG A 61 0.81 -4.24 10.83
C ARG A 61 2.05 -3.40 10.62
N VAL A 62 1.98 -2.49 9.66
CA VAL A 62 2.95 -1.40 9.51
C VAL A 62 2.19 -0.10 9.40
N HIS A 63 2.39 0.80 10.35
CA HIS A 63 1.62 2.03 10.45
C HIS A 63 2.50 3.19 10.91
N GLY A 64 2.04 4.42 10.67
CA GLY A 64 2.81 5.59 11.05
C GLY A 64 2.42 6.82 10.26
N THR A 65 3.40 7.71 10.08
CA THR A 65 3.24 8.96 9.36
C THR A 65 4.47 9.24 8.52
N VAL A 66 4.26 9.55 7.24
CA VAL A 66 5.30 10.06 6.34
C VAL A 66 5.13 11.56 6.16
N PHE A 67 6.24 12.26 5.93
CA PHE A 67 6.20 13.70 5.70
C PHE A 67 7.30 14.16 4.76
N THR A 68 7.03 15.29 4.13
CA THR A 68 7.97 16.02 3.28
C THR A 68 7.99 17.48 3.68
N ILE A 69 9.17 18.09 3.69
CA ILE A 69 9.37 19.50 4.00
C ILE A 69 10.20 20.10 2.88
N THR A 70 9.60 21.03 2.13
CA THR A 70 10.35 21.86 1.17
C THR A 70 10.87 23.11 1.86
N ARG A 71 11.78 23.81 1.18
CA ARG A 71 12.22 25.15 1.60
C ARG A 71 11.05 26.13 1.82
N LYS A 72 11.32 27.18 2.59
CA LYS A 72 10.41 28.31 2.80
C LYS A 72 10.61 29.40 1.75
N GLY A 73 9.50 30.02 1.31
CA GLY A 73 9.50 31.19 0.44
C GLY A 73 9.47 30.85 -1.05
N GLU A 74 8.36 31.18 -1.70
CA GLU A 74 8.19 31.00 -3.15
C GLU A 74 8.89 32.13 -3.91
N LYS A 75 9.58 31.80 -5.01
CA LYS A 75 10.05 32.80 -5.96
C LYS A 75 9.05 32.90 -7.11
N ALA A 76 8.71 34.11 -7.50
CA ALA A 76 7.77 34.35 -8.58
C ALA A 76 8.24 33.66 -9.88
N GLY A 77 7.35 32.85 -10.47
CA GLY A 77 7.58 32.19 -11.75
C GLY A 77 8.37 30.88 -11.70
N GLU A 78 8.70 30.37 -10.51
CA GLU A 78 9.34 29.07 -10.35
C GLU A 78 8.30 27.94 -10.35
N PRO A 79 8.48 26.87 -11.13
CA PRO A 79 7.61 25.71 -11.04
C PRO A 79 7.80 25.06 -9.65
N ILE A 80 6.72 24.94 -8.90
CA ILE A 80 6.73 24.26 -7.61
C ILE A 80 6.04 22.92 -7.80
N SER A 81 6.85 21.87 -7.74
CA SER A 81 6.37 20.52 -7.56
C SER A 81 7.40 19.74 -6.78
N SER A 82 6.93 18.84 -5.93
CA SER A 82 7.75 17.88 -5.25
C SER A 82 6.98 16.57 -5.18
N GLU A 83 7.73 15.49 -5.26
CA GLU A 83 7.22 14.14 -5.18
C GLU A 83 8.11 13.34 -4.24
N THR A 84 7.52 12.43 -3.48
CA THR A 84 8.26 11.46 -2.66
C THR A 84 7.51 10.19 -2.47
N LEU A 85 8.22 9.09 -2.72
CA LEU A 85 7.78 7.73 -2.51
C LEU A 85 8.53 7.13 -1.33
N PHE A 86 7.76 6.56 -0.41
CA PHE A 86 8.22 5.88 0.79
C PHE A 86 7.91 4.39 0.65
N SER A 87 8.85 3.58 0.18
CA SER A 87 8.62 2.15 -0.07
C SER A 87 9.14 1.30 1.08
N LEU A 88 8.35 0.31 1.48
CA LEU A 88 8.75 -0.74 2.42
C LEU A 88 9.20 -1.96 1.64
N THR A 89 10.40 -2.44 1.98
CA THR A 89 11.05 -3.50 1.24
C THR A 89 11.68 -4.48 2.22
N ILE A 90 11.59 -5.76 1.92
CA ILE A 90 12.20 -6.81 2.71
C ILE A 90 13.37 -7.40 1.92
N ALA A 91 14.57 -7.33 2.49
CA ALA A 91 15.71 -8.08 2.00
C ALA A 91 15.55 -9.56 2.36
N ARG A 92 15.96 -10.48 1.49
CA ARG A 92 15.86 -11.93 1.77
C ARG A 92 17.18 -12.66 1.78
N ASN A 93 18.25 -12.04 1.27
CA ASN A 93 19.56 -12.69 1.11
C ASN A 93 20.50 -12.57 2.31
N GLY A 94 20.02 -12.11 3.48
CA GLY A 94 20.86 -11.96 4.67
C GLY A 94 21.68 -10.66 4.71
N HIS A 95 21.47 -9.76 3.75
CA HIS A 95 22.10 -8.44 3.71
C HIS A 95 21.08 -7.34 3.99
N CYS A 96 21.50 -6.35 4.77
CA CYS A 96 20.71 -5.16 5.06
C CYS A 96 21.42 -3.90 4.59
N PRO A 97 20.68 -2.89 4.10
CA PRO A 97 21.26 -1.59 3.89
C PRO A 97 21.70 -0.96 5.22
N VAL A 98 22.67 -0.06 5.13
CA VAL A 98 22.99 0.86 6.23
C VAL A 98 22.13 2.13 6.15
N ASP A 99 22.01 2.88 7.25
CA ASP A 99 21.21 4.10 7.29
C ASP A 99 21.69 5.13 6.25
N GLY A 100 20.77 5.55 5.36
CA GLY A 100 21.03 6.53 4.31
C GLY A 100 21.82 5.98 3.12
N GLU A 101 21.91 4.65 2.98
CA GLU A 101 22.62 4.03 1.87
C GLU A 101 21.98 4.37 0.53
N LYS A 102 22.79 4.85 -0.42
CA LYS A 102 22.34 5.25 -1.75
C LYS A 102 22.28 4.07 -2.71
N GLN A 103 21.19 3.96 -3.46
CA GLN A 103 21.04 3.01 -4.57
C GLN A 103 20.58 3.77 -5.82
N ASN A 104 20.96 3.28 -7.00
CA ASN A 104 20.72 4.01 -8.24
C ASN A 104 19.27 3.94 -8.72
N ASP A 105 18.56 2.84 -8.43
CA ASP A 105 17.15 2.63 -8.74
C ASP A 105 16.59 1.44 -7.94
N TYR A 106 15.33 1.05 -8.21
CA TYR A 106 14.74 -0.14 -7.59
C TYR A 106 15.33 -1.46 -8.11
N SER A 107 15.82 -1.51 -9.34
CA SER A 107 16.45 -2.72 -9.89
C SER A 107 17.74 -3.05 -9.14
N ASP A 108 18.53 -2.03 -8.79
CA ASP A 108 19.70 -2.11 -7.91
C ASP A 108 19.33 -2.69 -6.54
N ILE A 109 18.25 -2.19 -5.93
CA ILE A 109 17.71 -2.71 -4.66
C ILE A 109 17.30 -4.19 -4.78
N TYR A 110 16.56 -4.56 -5.83
CA TYR A 110 16.11 -5.94 -6.04
C TYR A 110 17.28 -6.90 -6.26
N ASN A 111 18.26 -6.49 -7.07
CA ASN A 111 19.46 -7.29 -7.35
C ASN A 111 20.36 -7.44 -6.12
N ARG A 112 20.54 -6.37 -5.35
CA ARG A 112 21.48 -6.34 -4.23
C ARG A 112 20.98 -7.08 -2.99
N TYR A 113 19.68 -7.02 -2.73
CA TYR A 113 19.11 -7.54 -1.48
C TYR A 113 18.19 -8.75 -1.67
N ASP A 114 18.01 -9.24 -2.91
CA ASP A 114 16.99 -10.24 -3.28
C ASP A 114 15.66 -9.91 -2.62
N SER A 115 15.14 -8.72 -2.94
CA SER A 115 14.11 -8.11 -2.12
C SER A 115 12.70 -8.22 -2.69
N PHE A 116 11.70 -8.07 -1.82
CA PHE A 116 10.30 -7.91 -2.21
C PHE A 116 9.68 -6.66 -1.58
N GLY A 117 8.79 -6.00 -2.31
CA GLY A 117 8.04 -4.84 -1.83
C GLY A 117 6.86 -5.25 -0.94
N LEU A 118 6.77 -4.65 0.25
CA LEU A 118 5.68 -4.86 1.19
C LEU A 118 4.52 -3.85 0.97
N GLY A 119 4.85 -2.67 0.47
CA GLY A 119 3.92 -1.57 0.25
C GLY A 119 4.66 -0.26 0.10
N ALA A 120 3.97 0.80 -0.29
CA ALA A 120 4.57 2.12 -0.43
C ALA A 120 3.55 3.24 -0.20
N THR A 121 4.05 4.43 0.12
CA THR A 121 3.25 5.65 0.23
C THR A 121 3.81 6.74 -0.66
N ILE A 122 2.98 7.39 -1.47
CA ILE A 122 3.38 8.53 -2.31
C ILE A 122 2.83 9.85 -1.78
N LEU A 123 3.66 10.90 -1.77
CA LEU A 123 3.27 12.29 -1.51
C LEU A 123 3.67 13.18 -2.66
N LYS A 124 2.70 13.90 -3.25
CA LYS A 124 2.94 15.00 -4.19
C LYS A 124 2.52 16.34 -3.57
N GLN A 125 3.23 17.41 -3.91
CA GLN A 125 2.93 18.78 -3.49
C GLN A 125 3.28 19.78 -4.59
N ILE A 126 2.40 20.76 -4.82
CA ILE A 126 2.62 21.88 -5.76
C ILE A 126 2.78 23.24 -5.05
N HIS A 127 2.82 23.21 -3.72
CA HIS A 127 3.06 24.38 -2.88
C HIS A 127 4.19 24.08 -1.91
N LEU A 128 4.95 25.10 -1.56
CA LEU A 128 5.99 24.95 -0.55
C LEU A 128 5.39 24.75 0.84
N GLY A 129 6.08 23.99 1.68
CA GLY A 129 5.75 23.83 3.08
C GLY A 129 5.98 22.40 3.54
N THR A 130 5.08 21.94 4.40
CA THR A 130 5.10 20.59 4.94
C THR A 130 3.87 19.84 4.46
N LYS A 131 4.08 18.67 3.85
CA LYS A 131 3.03 17.69 3.57
C LYS A 131 3.21 16.50 4.50
N THR A 132 2.12 15.99 5.03
CA THR A 132 2.13 14.87 5.97
C THR A 132 0.97 13.94 5.63
N PHE A 133 1.17 12.64 5.83
CA PHE A 133 0.14 11.63 5.64
C PHE A 133 0.34 10.48 6.60
N SER A 134 -0.75 10.06 7.24
CA SER A 134 -0.76 8.87 8.09
C SER A 134 -1.17 7.64 7.29
N PHE A 135 -0.43 6.55 7.44
CA PHE A 135 -0.68 5.29 6.75
C PHE A 135 -0.86 4.17 7.77
N ASP A 136 -1.61 3.15 7.37
CA ASP A 136 -1.90 1.98 8.19
C ASP A 136 -2.09 0.76 7.27
N TYR A 137 -1.13 -0.15 7.30
CA TYR A 137 -1.15 -1.41 6.56
C TYR A 137 -1.38 -2.53 7.57
N THR A 138 -2.64 -2.92 7.73
CA THR A 138 -3.04 -4.02 8.61
C THR A 138 -3.27 -5.28 7.77
N PHE A 139 -2.65 -6.39 8.15
CA PHE A 139 -2.75 -7.66 7.44
C PHE A 139 -3.67 -8.62 8.20
N PRO A 140 -4.88 -8.94 7.70
CA PRO A 140 -5.78 -9.89 8.35
C PRO A 140 -5.15 -11.28 8.51
N VAL A 141 -4.27 -11.68 7.59
CA VAL A 141 -3.39 -12.83 7.75
C VAL A 141 -1.95 -12.34 7.85
N PRO A 142 -1.24 -12.58 8.97
CA PRO A 142 0.13 -12.11 9.13
C PRO A 142 1.02 -12.55 7.97
N LEU A 143 1.73 -11.60 7.37
CA LEU A 143 2.62 -11.86 6.24
C LEU A 143 3.87 -12.57 6.73
N GLN A 144 4.00 -13.85 6.39
CA GLN A 144 5.20 -14.61 6.67
C GLN A 144 6.32 -14.17 5.72
N VAL A 145 7.44 -13.78 6.31
CA VAL A 145 8.63 -13.38 5.57
C VAL A 145 9.54 -14.61 5.40
N HIS A 146 9.91 -14.92 4.16
CA HIS A 146 10.95 -15.89 3.86
C HIS A 146 12.26 -15.14 3.64
N ALA A 147 13.19 -15.27 4.57
CA ALA A 147 14.42 -14.49 4.60
C ALA A 147 15.54 -15.23 5.34
N ALA A 148 16.72 -15.24 4.72
CA ALA A 148 17.94 -15.76 5.32
C ALA A 148 18.34 -14.93 6.55
N GLN A 149 19.09 -15.55 7.46
CA GLN A 149 19.62 -14.86 8.65
C GLN A 149 20.43 -13.61 8.25
N GLY A 150 20.19 -12.49 8.93
CA GLY A 150 20.83 -11.20 8.64
C GLY A 150 19.98 -10.27 7.75
N SER A 151 18.83 -10.73 7.28
CA SER A 151 17.87 -9.95 6.51
C SER A 151 17.13 -8.92 7.35
N CYS A 152 16.47 -7.96 6.70
CA CYS A 152 15.62 -6.97 7.37
C CYS A 152 14.48 -6.45 6.49
N LEU A 153 13.47 -5.91 7.16
CA LEU A 153 12.59 -4.90 6.62
C LEU A 153 13.33 -3.55 6.65
N PHE A 154 13.28 -2.81 5.56
CA PHE A 154 13.85 -1.48 5.41
C PHE A 154 12.91 -0.56 4.62
N MET A 155 13.08 0.74 4.80
CA MET A 155 12.34 1.77 4.08
C MET A 155 13.25 2.46 3.07
N ASN A 156 12.73 2.71 1.87
CA ASN A 156 13.39 3.49 0.83
C ASN A 156 12.73 4.86 0.75
N PHE A 157 13.54 5.91 0.84
CA PHE A 157 13.14 7.26 0.52
C PHE A 157 13.58 7.57 -0.91
N ASP A 158 12.58 7.76 -1.75
CA ASP A 158 12.71 8.30 -3.09
C ASP A 158 12.01 9.65 -3.15
N GLY A 159 12.63 10.65 -3.76
CA GLY A 159 12.00 11.96 -3.79
C GLY A 159 12.81 13.02 -4.48
N SER A 160 12.12 14.02 -5.02
CA SER A 160 12.74 15.17 -5.64
C SER A 160 12.00 16.44 -5.25
N ASP A 161 12.76 17.53 -5.17
CA ASP A 161 12.22 18.88 -5.28
C ASP A 161 12.55 19.32 -6.70
N PHE A 162 11.54 19.39 -7.57
CA PHE A 162 11.74 19.67 -9.00
C PHE A 162 12.30 21.09 -9.26
N ALA A 163 12.47 21.90 -8.21
CA ALA A 163 13.14 23.19 -8.21
C ALA A 163 14.59 23.17 -7.65
N ASN A 164 15.16 21.98 -7.42
CA ASN A 164 16.49 21.76 -6.83
C ASN A 164 16.71 22.47 -5.47
N GLY A 165 15.62 22.67 -4.72
CA GLY A 165 15.65 23.21 -3.37
C GLY A 165 16.13 22.18 -2.35
N GLU A 166 16.35 22.66 -1.12
CA GLU A 166 16.57 21.78 0.02
C GLU A 166 15.25 21.12 0.42
N TYR A 167 15.32 19.80 0.58
CA TYR A 167 14.16 18.95 0.68
C TYR A 167 14.38 17.86 1.72
N THR A 168 13.52 17.82 2.73
CA THR A 168 13.54 16.80 3.78
C THR A 168 12.40 15.82 3.59
N MET A 169 12.72 14.53 3.58
CA MET A 169 11.76 13.43 3.63
C MET A 169 11.90 12.75 4.99
N GLY A 170 10.80 12.28 5.57
CA GLY A 170 10.88 11.52 6.81
C GLY A 170 9.67 10.66 7.08
N ALA A 171 9.83 9.76 8.04
CA ALA A 171 8.80 8.84 8.47
C ALA A 171 8.93 8.58 9.97
N HIS A 172 7.81 8.62 10.67
CA HIS A 172 7.61 7.90 11.92
C HIS A 172 6.92 6.59 11.57
N ILE A 173 7.57 5.45 11.85
CA ILE A 173 7.06 4.14 11.45
C ILE A 173 7.09 3.16 12.61
N THR A 174 6.01 2.40 12.75
CA THR A 174 5.81 1.35 13.72
C THR A 174 5.46 0.05 13.00
N VAL A 175 6.15 -1.03 13.37
CA VAL A 175 5.96 -2.39 12.83
C VAL A 175 5.55 -3.30 13.97
N ASP A 176 4.36 -3.88 13.85
CA ASP A 176 3.85 -4.91 14.77
C ASP A 176 4.03 -6.29 14.14
N TYR A 177 4.67 -7.21 14.85
CA TYR A 177 5.01 -8.52 14.36
C TYR A 177 5.05 -9.57 15.48
N ASP A 178 5.14 -10.84 15.08
CA ASP A 178 5.45 -11.95 15.99
C ASP A 178 6.34 -13.00 15.30
N THR A 179 6.63 -14.09 16.02
CA THR A 179 7.39 -15.23 15.49
C THR A 179 6.56 -16.51 15.37
N GLU A 180 6.85 -17.36 14.38
CA GLU A 180 6.09 -18.58 14.09
C GLU A 180 6.07 -19.59 15.27
N SER A 181 7.13 -19.64 16.09
CA SER A 181 7.15 -20.45 17.32
C SER A 181 6.11 -19.99 18.35
N GLU A 182 5.83 -18.69 18.42
CA GLU A 182 4.78 -18.10 19.27
C GLU A 182 3.38 -18.39 18.68
N ALA A 183 3.27 -18.45 17.35
CA ALA A 183 2.03 -18.76 16.63
C ALA A 183 1.55 -20.20 16.79
N ARG A 184 2.47 -21.17 16.68
CA ARG A 184 2.16 -22.61 16.77
C ARG A 184 1.65 -23.02 18.16
N SER A 185 1.88 -22.20 19.18
CA SER A 185 1.27 -22.31 20.52
C SER A 185 -0.24 -21.99 20.48
N LEU A 186 -0.64 -20.98 19.70
CA LEU A 186 -2.03 -20.52 19.54
C LEU A 186 -2.88 -21.42 18.63
N THR A 187 -2.34 -21.84 17.48
CA THR A 187 -3.12 -22.60 16.47
C THR A 187 -3.48 -24.02 16.95
N ARG A 188 -2.69 -24.60 17.85
CA ARG A 188 -2.97 -25.92 18.43
C ARG A 188 -4.14 -25.91 19.42
N SER A 189 -4.58 -24.74 19.87
CA SER A 189 -5.73 -24.56 20.77
C SER A 189 -7.05 -24.31 20.03
N LEU A 190 -7.00 -23.86 18.77
CA LEU A 190 -8.20 -23.39 18.04
C LEU A 190 -8.47 -24.07 16.69
N LEU A 191 -7.57 -24.86 16.13
CA LEU A 191 -7.82 -25.58 14.86
C LEU A 191 -7.33 -27.03 14.94
N SER A 192 -8.26 -27.93 15.30
CA SER A 192 -8.15 -29.39 15.12
C SER A 192 -8.45 -29.86 13.69
N THR A 193 -8.47 -28.94 12.72
CA THR A 193 -8.65 -29.25 11.30
C THR A 193 -7.40 -28.83 10.55
N GLY A 194 -6.70 -29.78 9.94
CA GLY A 194 -5.35 -29.65 9.38
C GLY A 194 -5.22 -28.70 8.18
N THR A 195 -5.40 -27.41 8.40
CA THR A 195 -5.06 -26.36 7.44
C THR A 195 -3.60 -25.93 7.68
N THR A 196 -2.74 -26.23 6.71
CA THR A 196 -1.46 -25.55 6.52
C THR A 196 -1.63 -24.04 6.69
N ALA A 197 -0.74 -23.40 7.44
CA ALA A 197 -0.77 -21.95 7.67
C ALA A 197 -0.83 -21.22 6.32
N GLN A 198 -1.95 -20.55 6.05
CA GLN A 198 -2.14 -19.76 4.84
C GLN A 198 -1.11 -18.62 4.84
N LYS A 199 -0.39 -18.47 3.72
CA LYS A 199 0.63 -17.44 3.54
C LYS A 199 0.04 -16.28 2.75
N GLY A 200 -0.12 -15.13 3.41
CA GLY A 200 -0.51 -13.91 2.71
C GLY A 200 0.57 -13.48 1.71
N GLN A 201 0.13 -12.95 0.59
CA GLN A 201 0.91 -12.40 -0.51
C GLN A 201 0.36 -11.02 -0.87
N ILE A 202 1.14 -10.21 -1.58
CA ILE A 202 0.77 -8.86 -1.96
C ILE A 202 0.89 -8.67 -3.47
N ALA A 203 -0.12 -8.04 -4.06
CA ALA A 203 -0.09 -7.55 -5.43
C ALA A 203 -0.23 -6.03 -5.47
N GLY A 204 0.68 -5.35 -6.17
CA GLY A 204 0.67 -3.88 -6.34
C GLY A 204 -0.06 -3.46 -7.60
N LEU A 205 -1.05 -2.58 -7.44
CA LEU A 205 -1.74 -1.85 -8.52
C LEU A 205 -1.12 -0.46 -8.74
N ASP A 206 0.15 -0.29 -8.35
CA ASP A 206 0.90 0.94 -8.46
C ASP A 206 1.06 1.39 -9.93
N ALA A 207 0.73 2.65 -10.19
CA ALA A 207 0.93 3.33 -11.46
C ALA A 207 0.79 4.85 -11.35
N GLU A 208 1.36 5.55 -12.32
CA GLU A 208 1.25 6.99 -12.50
C GLU A 208 0.56 7.31 -13.83
N PHE A 209 -0.36 8.27 -13.83
CA PHE A 209 -1.07 8.73 -15.01
C PHE A 209 -1.22 10.26 -15.02
N LEU A 210 -1.22 10.84 -16.22
CA LEU A 210 -1.74 12.18 -16.45
C LEU A 210 -3.20 12.07 -16.88
N VAL A 211 -4.12 12.61 -16.09
CA VAL A 211 -5.57 12.58 -16.34
C VAL A 211 -6.16 13.99 -16.34
N SER A 212 -7.10 14.27 -17.23
CA SER A 212 -7.85 15.53 -17.21
C SER A 212 -9.25 15.31 -16.66
N VAL A 213 -9.88 16.33 -16.09
CA VAL A 213 -11.27 16.26 -15.63
C VAL A 213 -12.19 15.84 -16.78
N ASN A 214 -13.01 14.81 -16.55
CA ASN A 214 -14.04 14.40 -17.49
C ASN A 214 -15.34 15.18 -17.21
N ASN A 215 -15.82 15.94 -18.18
CA ASN A 215 -17.15 16.56 -18.14
C ASN A 215 -17.79 16.61 -19.54
N ARG A 216 -19.04 17.09 -19.60
CA ARG A 216 -19.81 17.14 -20.85
C ARG A 216 -19.09 17.89 -21.98
N ASP A 217 -18.39 18.95 -21.65
CA ASP A 217 -17.77 19.86 -22.62
C ASP A 217 -16.29 19.51 -22.88
N ALA A 218 -15.66 18.77 -21.98
CA ALA A 218 -14.29 18.28 -22.06
C ALA A 218 -14.22 16.79 -21.65
N PRO A 219 -14.54 15.85 -22.58
CA PRO A 219 -14.42 14.43 -22.30
C PRO A 219 -12.93 14.05 -22.17
N SER A 220 -12.60 13.25 -21.16
CA SER A 220 -11.24 12.74 -20.94
C SER A 220 -11.22 11.21 -20.88
N LEU A 221 -10.01 10.64 -20.99
CA LEU A 221 -9.80 9.21 -20.88
C LEU A 221 -9.89 8.76 -19.43
N ASN A 222 -10.53 7.61 -19.20
CA ASN A 222 -10.30 6.85 -17.97
C ASN A 222 -8.96 6.13 -18.08
N ALA A 223 -8.33 5.88 -16.94
CA ALA A 223 -7.10 5.12 -16.84
C ALA A 223 -7.30 3.89 -15.95
N TYR A 224 -6.56 2.82 -16.24
CA TYR A 224 -6.68 1.57 -15.51
C TYR A 224 -5.31 0.93 -15.32
N VAL A 225 -5.13 0.28 -14.17
CA VAL A 225 -4.09 -0.73 -13.93
C VAL A 225 -4.79 -2.05 -13.71
N GLY A 226 -4.39 -3.09 -14.43
CA GLY A 226 -4.99 -4.41 -14.32
C GLY A 226 -3.96 -5.49 -14.00
N ILE A 227 -4.35 -6.46 -13.17
CA ILE A 227 -3.65 -7.72 -12.94
C ILE A 227 -4.63 -8.85 -13.29
N PRO A 228 -4.43 -9.56 -14.42
CA PRO A 228 -5.24 -10.72 -14.76
C PRO A 228 -5.10 -11.84 -13.73
N ILE A 229 -6.20 -12.52 -13.45
CA ILE A 229 -6.19 -13.76 -12.68
C ILE A 229 -5.96 -14.91 -13.65
N HIS A 230 -4.78 -15.53 -13.55
CA HIS A 230 -4.30 -16.52 -14.51
C HIS A 230 -3.36 -17.51 -13.84
N GLN A 231 -3.42 -18.80 -14.21
CA GLN A 231 -2.61 -19.87 -13.59
C GLN A 231 -1.10 -19.61 -13.53
N GLY A 232 -0.56 -18.91 -14.54
CA GLY A 232 0.86 -18.49 -14.59
C GLY A 232 1.10 -17.01 -14.27
N GLY A 233 0.07 -16.30 -13.79
CA GLY A 233 0.13 -14.89 -13.47
C GLY A 233 0.57 -14.62 -12.03
N GLN A 234 0.53 -13.34 -11.65
CA GLN A 234 0.85 -12.91 -10.28
C GLN A 234 -0.15 -13.46 -9.25
N ILE A 235 -1.44 -13.45 -9.60
CA ILE A 235 -2.51 -13.99 -8.75
C ILE A 235 -3.12 -15.20 -9.48
N PRO A 236 -2.90 -16.43 -8.98
CA PRO A 236 -3.49 -17.63 -9.58
C PRO A 236 -4.99 -17.76 -9.24
N PRO A 237 -5.79 -18.42 -10.11
CA PRO A 237 -7.19 -18.76 -9.82
C PRO A 237 -7.35 -19.57 -8.53
N GLY A 238 -8.45 -19.33 -7.82
CA GLY A 238 -8.71 -19.91 -6.51
C GLY A 238 -8.08 -19.12 -5.35
N SER A 239 -7.28 -18.08 -5.65
CA SER A 239 -6.79 -17.17 -4.62
C SER A 239 -7.94 -16.44 -3.93
N THR A 240 -7.75 -16.13 -2.65
CA THR A 240 -8.68 -15.35 -1.85
C THR A 240 -8.10 -13.98 -1.55
N ILE A 241 -8.71 -12.92 -2.08
CA ILE A 241 -8.39 -11.53 -1.73
C ILE A 241 -8.88 -11.24 -0.32
N LEU A 242 -8.02 -10.66 0.51
CA LEU A 242 -8.27 -10.44 1.94
C LEU A 242 -8.41 -8.96 2.29
N HIS A 243 -7.55 -8.12 1.71
CA HIS A 243 -7.48 -6.72 2.10
C HIS A 243 -6.95 -5.83 0.97
N VAL A 244 -7.23 -4.52 1.08
CA VAL A 244 -6.71 -3.47 0.20
C VAL A 244 -6.15 -2.37 1.09
N PHE A 245 -4.93 -1.92 0.80
CA PHE A 245 -4.25 -0.86 1.55
C PHE A 245 -3.37 -0.01 0.62
N GLY A 246 -2.72 1.00 1.18
CA GLY A 246 -1.89 1.95 0.43
C GLY A 246 -2.57 3.31 0.28
N ASN A 247 -2.09 4.11 -0.67
CA ASN A 247 -2.62 5.45 -0.90
C ASN A 247 -2.58 5.83 -2.38
N ALA A 248 -3.23 6.95 -2.71
CA ALA A 248 -3.01 7.63 -3.98
C ALA A 248 -2.84 9.14 -3.73
N THR A 249 -2.19 9.82 -4.66
CA THR A 249 -2.01 11.27 -4.64
C THR A 249 -2.28 11.84 -6.02
N ALA A 250 -2.89 13.03 -6.08
CA ALA A 250 -3.15 13.75 -7.30
C ALA A 250 -2.66 15.20 -7.15
N SER A 251 -2.04 15.74 -8.19
CA SER A 251 -1.57 17.13 -8.24
C SER A 251 -1.83 17.72 -9.61
N SER A 252 -2.33 18.96 -9.67
CA SER A 252 -2.40 19.69 -10.95
C SER A 252 -0.99 19.84 -11.54
N ASP A 253 -0.83 19.59 -12.83
CA ASP A 253 0.46 19.74 -13.50
C ASP A 253 0.91 21.22 -13.46
N PRO A 254 2.06 21.54 -12.83
CA PRO A 254 2.57 22.91 -12.75
C PRO A 254 3.19 23.42 -14.08
N HIS A 255 3.32 22.58 -15.11
CA HIS A 255 4.02 22.95 -16.34
C HIS A 255 3.20 23.91 -17.24
N ARG A 256 3.87 24.99 -17.67
CA ARG A 256 3.37 25.93 -18.70
C ARG A 256 3.15 25.19 -20.01
N PRO A 257 1.99 25.35 -20.68
CA PRO A 257 1.57 26.67 -21.15
C PRO A 257 0.25 27.18 -20.58
N PHE A 258 -0.30 26.60 -19.51
CA PHE A 258 -1.61 27.01 -19.00
C PHE A 258 -1.52 28.36 -18.25
N PRO A 259 -1.99 29.48 -18.83
CA PRO A 259 -1.64 30.82 -18.35
C PRO A 259 -2.54 31.34 -17.22
N LEU A 260 -3.54 30.56 -16.79
CA LEU A 260 -4.52 30.94 -15.77
C LEU A 260 -4.59 29.85 -14.70
N ALA A 261 -4.77 30.21 -13.43
CA ALA A 261 -5.04 29.21 -12.39
C ALA A 261 -6.31 28.42 -12.77
N THR A 262 -6.33 27.11 -12.54
CA THR A 262 -7.57 26.36 -12.79
C THR A 262 -8.67 26.85 -11.85
N THR A 263 -9.86 27.04 -12.42
CA THR A 263 -11.06 27.39 -11.66
C THR A 263 -12.08 26.28 -11.84
N GLY A 264 -12.60 25.73 -10.75
CA GLY A 264 -13.54 24.61 -10.78
C GLY A 264 -13.14 23.50 -9.83
N LYS A 265 -14.10 22.64 -9.54
CA LYS A 265 -13.96 21.43 -8.75
C LYS A 265 -13.49 20.28 -9.64
N TRP A 266 -12.61 19.48 -9.08
CA TRP A 266 -12.20 18.21 -9.67
C TRP A 266 -12.26 17.10 -8.63
N ASN A 267 -12.45 15.89 -9.12
CA ASN A 267 -12.42 14.66 -8.36
C ASN A 267 -11.80 13.54 -9.22
N ILE A 268 -10.81 12.85 -8.68
CA ILE A 268 -10.21 11.65 -9.25
C ILE A 268 -10.49 10.53 -8.26
N THR A 269 -11.31 9.57 -8.68
CA THR A 269 -11.60 8.37 -7.87
C THR A 269 -10.79 7.21 -8.42
N HIS A 270 -9.99 6.59 -7.56
CA HIS A 270 -9.39 5.27 -7.77
C HIS A 270 -10.39 4.23 -7.25
N ASN A 271 -11.02 3.47 -8.15
CA ASN A 271 -11.90 2.36 -7.78
C ASN A 271 -11.12 1.06 -7.84
N ILE A 272 -10.97 0.40 -6.70
CA ILE A 272 -10.28 -0.88 -6.61
C ILE A 272 -11.32 -1.98 -6.78
N LEU A 273 -11.26 -2.68 -7.89
CA LEU A 273 -12.32 -3.53 -8.42
C LEU A 273 -11.79 -4.93 -8.69
N VAL A 274 -12.67 -5.92 -8.56
CA VAL A 274 -12.49 -7.24 -9.16
C VAL A 274 -13.49 -7.37 -10.29
N TYR A 275 -13.02 -7.46 -11.53
CA TYR A 275 -13.86 -7.79 -12.68
C TYR A 275 -14.07 -9.30 -12.68
N THR A 276 -15.32 -9.70 -12.50
CA THR A 276 -15.71 -11.10 -12.35
C THR A 276 -16.28 -11.68 -13.64
N LYS A 277 -16.50 -13.01 -13.67
CA LYS A 277 -17.23 -13.69 -14.77
C LYS A 277 -16.52 -13.54 -16.12
N ASP A 278 -15.22 -13.82 -16.13
CA ASP A 278 -14.40 -13.77 -17.35
C ASP A 278 -14.37 -12.38 -18.02
N SER A 279 -14.60 -11.33 -17.24
CA SER A 279 -14.76 -9.96 -17.78
C SER A 279 -13.44 -9.28 -18.13
N CYS A 280 -12.28 -9.83 -17.74
CA CYS A 280 -10.99 -9.19 -17.98
C CYS A 280 -10.74 -8.96 -19.48
N GLN A 281 -10.83 -10.01 -20.30
CA GLN A 281 -10.60 -9.92 -21.75
C GLN A 281 -11.67 -9.10 -22.47
N ARG A 282 -12.88 -9.02 -21.91
CA ARG A 282 -13.97 -8.18 -22.44
C ARG A 282 -13.72 -6.71 -22.15
N ALA A 283 -13.19 -6.36 -20.98
CA ALA A 283 -12.83 -5.00 -20.61
C ALA A 283 -11.53 -4.54 -21.31
N PHE A 284 -10.53 -5.42 -21.40
CA PHE A 284 -9.19 -5.10 -21.87
C PHE A 284 -8.76 -6.08 -22.96
N HIS A 285 -9.21 -5.82 -24.19
CA HIS A 285 -8.96 -6.75 -25.29
C HIS A 285 -7.44 -6.92 -25.55
N ASN A 286 -6.98 -8.17 -25.55
CA ASN A 286 -5.58 -8.56 -25.79
C ASN A 286 -4.59 -8.00 -24.76
N HIS A 287 -5.02 -7.85 -23.51
CA HIS A 287 -4.11 -7.53 -22.43
C HIS A 287 -3.01 -8.61 -22.30
N ILE A 288 -1.84 -8.22 -21.79
CA ILE A 288 -0.78 -9.17 -21.46
C ILE A 288 -1.15 -9.98 -20.20
N PRO A 289 -0.60 -11.18 -19.97
CA PRO A 289 -0.93 -12.00 -18.79
C PRO A 289 -0.35 -11.47 -17.46
N GLY A 290 0.46 -10.41 -17.49
CA GLY A 290 1.01 -9.74 -16.30
C GLY A 290 0.31 -8.41 -16.00
N LYS A 291 0.82 -7.65 -15.01
CA LYS A 291 0.35 -6.28 -14.72
C LYS A 291 0.42 -5.42 -15.98
N PHE A 292 -0.66 -4.70 -16.30
CA PHE A 292 -0.75 -3.83 -17.46
C PHE A 292 -1.43 -2.51 -17.14
N MET A 293 -1.19 -1.50 -17.98
CA MET A 293 -1.90 -0.23 -17.97
C MET A 293 -2.82 -0.14 -19.18
N TRP A 294 -3.95 0.55 -19.03
CA TRP A 294 -4.94 0.73 -20.09
C TRP A 294 -5.58 2.11 -20.01
N ASN A 295 -6.01 2.65 -21.15
CA ASN A 295 -6.79 3.89 -21.22
C ASN A 295 -7.91 3.74 -22.25
N ASP A 296 -9.09 4.27 -21.95
CA ASP A 296 -10.19 4.29 -22.91
C ASP A 296 -11.06 5.55 -22.78
N LEU A 297 -11.84 5.82 -23.83
CA LEU A 297 -12.78 6.95 -23.94
C LEU A 297 -14.13 6.65 -23.28
N SER A 298 -14.21 5.69 -22.36
CA SER A 298 -15.48 5.35 -21.74
C SER A 298 -15.98 6.49 -20.83
N GLY A 299 -17.27 6.72 -20.83
CA GLY A 299 -17.91 7.73 -19.98
C GLY A 299 -18.19 7.21 -18.56
N THR A 300 -18.69 8.10 -17.70
CA THR A 300 -19.18 7.71 -16.37
C THR A 300 -20.47 6.88 -16.45
N ALA A 301 -20.99 6.40 -15.31
CA ALA A 301 -22.14 5.49 -15.21
C ALA A 301 -23.41 5.91 -16.00
N SER A 302 -23.62 7.19 -16.27
CA SER A 302 -24.79 7.70 -17.01
C SER A 302 -24.57 7.85 -18.52
N HIS A 303 -23.37 7.59 -19.03
CA HIS A 303 -23.04 7.76 -20.45
C HIS A 303 -23.35 6.50 -21.26
N PRO A 304 -23.76 6.61 -22.54
CA PRO A 304 -24.04 5.45 -23.40
C PRO A 304 -22.85 4.49 -23.56
N ASN A 305 -21.62 5.02 -23.50
CA ASN A 305 -20.36 4.29 -23.54
C ASN A 305 -19.76 4.14 -22.14
N MET A 306 -20.53 3.62 -21.18
CA MET A 306 -20.14 3.49 -19.78
C MET A 306 -18.83 2.71 -19.57
N SER A 307 -17.98 3.21 -18.67
CA SER A 307 -16.76 2.54 -18.21
C SER A 307 -17.04 1.14 -17.65
N SER A 308 -16.13 0.22 -17.95
CA SER A 308 -16.10 -1.12 -17.36
C SER A 308 -16.06 -1.11 -15.84
N ALA A 309 -15.58 -0.02 -15.23
CA ALA A 309 -15.61 0.20 -13.79
C ALA A 309 -17.03 0.20 -13.19
N PHE A 310 -18.06 0.44 -14.00
CA PHE A 310 -19.46 0.49 -13.58
C PHE A 310 -20.30 -0.70 -14.05
N TRP A 311 -19.69 -1.72 -14.67
CA TRP A 311 -20.41 -2.93 -15.07
C TRP A 311 -20.90 -3.71 -13.84
N THR A 312 -21.96 -4.51 -14.02
CA THR A 312 -22.55 -5.30 -12.92
C THR A 312 -21.64 -6.41 -12.39
N ASP A 313 -20.63 -6.79 -13.16
CA ASP A 313 -19.60 -7.76 -12.80
C ASP A 313 -18.28 -7.11 -12.35
N ALA A 314 -18.21 -5.78 -12.27
CA ALA A 314 -17.15 -5.06 -11.60
C ALA A 314 -17.49 -4.90 -10.11
N VAL A 315 -16.90 -5.73 -9.25
CA VAL A 315 -17.12 -5.70 -7.81
C VAL A 315 -16.13 -4.75 -7.15
N LYS A 316 -16.62 -3.62 -6.63
CA LYS A 316 -15.78 -2.68 -5.87
C LYS A 316 -15.42 -3.23 -4.50
N ILE A 317 -14.12 -3.42 -4.26
CA ILE A 317 -13.54 -3.91 -3.01
C ILE A 317 -12.84 -2.80 -2.21
N GLY A 318 -12.50 -1.67 -2.86
CA GLY A 318 -11.98 -0.48 -2.18
C GLY A 318 -12.00 0.78 -3.05
N SER A 319 -11.61 1.91 -2.48
CA SER A 319 -11.33 3.13 -3.24
C SER A 319 -10.40 4.12 -2.55
N VAL A 320 -9.85 5.03 -3.35
CA VAL A 320 -9.31 6.32 -2.91
C VAL A 320 -10.09 7.42 -3.62
N ASP A 321 -10.57 8.42 -2.88
CA ASP A 321 -11.22 9.61 -3.44
C ASP A 321 -10.32 10.83 -3.23
N LEU A 322 -9.95 11.49 -4.33
CA LEU A 322 -9.08 12.66 -4.34
C LEU A 322 -9.84 13.81 -4.98
N GLY A 323 -9.98 14.94 -4.29
CA GLY A 323 -10.66 16.10 -4.86
C GLY A 323 -10.05 17.42 -4.41
N GLY A 324 -10.46 18.48 -5.11
CA GLY A 324 -9.98 19.83 -4.85
C GLY A 324 -10.72 20.89 -5.65
N ILE A 325 -10.33 22.15 -5.44
CA ILE A 325 -10.77 23.30 -6.23
C ILE A 325 -9.53 23.98 -6.79
N GLY A 326 -9.48 24.12 -8.11
CA GLY A 326 -8.34 24.69 -8.81
C GLY A 326 -7.06 23.88 -8.63
N ASP A 327 -5.93 24.59 -8.64
CA ASP A 327 -4.60 23.98 -8.55
C ASP A 327 -4.33 23.53 -7.11
N GLN A 328 -4.36 22.22 -6.88
CA GLN A 328 -4.14 21.61 -5.56
C GLN A 328 -3.42 20.27 -5.68
N SER A 329 -2.80 19.86 -4.56
CA SER A 329 -2.28 18.51 -4.34
C SER A 329 -3.04 17.81 -3.21
N THR A 330 -3.69 16.69 -3.52
CA THR A 330 -4.48 15.90 -2.57
C THR A 330 -3.90 14.50 -2.46
N VAL A 331 -3.96 13.93 -1.26
CA VAL A 331 -3.54 12.56 -0.96
C VAL A 331 -4.64 11.88 -0.15
N GLY A 332 -4.88 10.60 -0.40
CA GLY A 332 -5.92 9.82 0.27
C GLY A 332 -5.51 8.36 0.45
N SER A 333 -5.99 7.73 1.52
CA SER A 333 -5.78 6.31 1.80
C SER A 333 -6.74 5.44 1.00
N ALA A 334 -6.29 4.24 0.65
CA ALA A 334 -7.19 3.20 0.17
C ALA A 334 -8.10 2.73 1.31
N VAL A 335 -9.40 2.73 1.06
CA VAL A 335 -10.42 2.29 2.03
C VAL A 335 -11.15 1.08 1.45
N ALA A 336 -11.12 -0.04 2.18
CA ALA A 336 -11.86 -1.24 1.81
C ALA A 336 -13.37 -1.03 1.95
N VAL A 337 -14.15 -1.63 1.05
CA VAL A 337 -15.62 -1.62 1.13
C VAL A 337 -16.08 -2.65 2.16
N PRO A 338 -16.85 -2.26 3.20
CA PRO A 338 -17.33 -3.18 4.22
C PRO A 338 -18.13 -4.36 3.63
N GLY A 339 -17.84 -5.58 4.11
CA GLY A 339 -18.57 -6.79 3.73
C GLY A 339 -18.29 -7.32 2.32
N ARG A 340 -17.27 -6.79 1.63
CA ARG A 340 -16.86 -7.27 0.29
C ARG A 340 -15.69 -8.24 0.28
N LEU A 341 -14.88 -8.23 1.34
CA LEU A 341 -13.74 -9.13 1.53
C LEU A 341 -14.00 -10.04 2.74
N PRO A 342 -13.49 -11.28 2.75
CA PRO A 342 -12.64 -11.89 1.71
C PRO A 342 -13.41 -12.28 0.43
N MET A 343 -12.71 -12.38 -0.71
CA MET A 343 -13.30 -12.70 -2.02
C MET A 343 -12.43 -13.70 -2.80
N VAL A 344 -13.02 -14.80 -3.28
CA VAL A 344 -12.33 -15.76 -4.14
C VAL A 344 -12.37 -15.30 -5.61
N VAL A 345 -11.23 -15.37 -6.28
CA VAL A 345 -11.09 -15.02 -7.70
C VAL A 345 -10.89 -16.24 -8.60
N HIS A 346 -11.36 -16.16 -9.83
CA HIS A 346 -11.35 -17.26 -10.80
C HIS A 346 -10.53 -16.89 -12.03
N GLU A 347 -10.17 -17.90 -12.82
CA GLU A 347 -9.55 -17.70 -14.13
C GLU A 347 -10.42 -16.75 -14.97
N GLY A 348 -9.79 -15.81 -15.68
CA GLY A 348 -10.51 -14.82 -16.51
C GLY A 348 -11.02 -13.59 -15.75
N ASP A 349 -11.00 -13.60 -14.42
CA ASP A 349 -11.21 -12.40 -13.61
C ASP A 349 -9.98 -11.45 -13.73
N CYS A 350 -10.12 -10.21 -13.28
CA CYS A 350 -8.96 -9.34 -13.04
C CYS A 350 -9.14 -8.41 -11.85
N LEU A 351 -8.03 -8.13 -11.18
CA LEU A 351 -7.93 -7.09 -10.17
C LEU A 351 -7.56 -5.78 -10.87
N VAL A 352 -8.29 -4.70 -10.58
CA VAL A 352 -8.20 -3.44 -11.32
C VAL A 352 -8.18 -2.25 -10.37
N ASP A 353 -7.28 -1.29 -10.60
CA ASP A 353 -7.44 0.10 -10.15
C ASP A 353 -7.97 0.92 -11.34
N ALA A 354 -9.23 1.34 -11.26
CA ALA A 354 -9.87 2.18 -12.28
C ALA A 354 -9.91 3.63 -11.82
N ILE A 355 -9.16 4.48 -12.52
CA ILE A 355 -8.95 5.89 -12.24
C ILE A 355 -9.92 6.69 -13.08
N ILE A 356 -10.95 7.22 -12.41
CA ILE A 356 -12.06 7.93 -13.05
C ILE A 356 -11.99 9.41 -12.67
N PRO A 357 -11.47 10.28 -13.55
CA PRO A 357 -11.49 11.72 -13.35
C PRO A 357 -12.89 12.29 -13.64
N SER A 358 -13.31 13.30 -12.88
CA SER A 358 -14.61 13.96 -13.01
C SER A 358 -14.56 15.36 -12.39
N GLY A 359 -15.50 16.24 -12.74
CA GLY A 359 -15.50 17.61 -12.21
C GLY A 359 -16.27 18.60 -13.09
N ASP A 360 -16.15 19.88 -12.75
CA ASP A 360 -16.78 20.99 -13.47
C ASP A 360 -15.75 21.97 -14.08
N MET A 361 -14.47 21.62 -14.03
CA MET A 361 -13.40 22.42 -14.62
C MET A 361 -13.57 22.61 -16.12
N THR A 362 -13.50 23.85 -16.57
CA THR A 362 -13.57 24.21 -18.00
C THR A 362 -12.22 24.10 -18.72
N ASP A 363 -11.12 24.04 -17.97
CA ASP A 363 -9.75 23.87 -18.49
C ASP A 363 -9.39 22.37 -18.54
N PRO A 364 -8.93 21.84 -19.69
CA PRO A 364 -8.50 20.45 -19.82
C PRO A 364 -7.15 20.13 -19.14
N ARG A 365 -6.63 20.99 -18.24
CA ARG A 365 -5.36 20.78 -17.54
C ARG A 365 -5.23 19.36 -16.99
N PRO A 366 -4.09 18.68 -17.23
CA PRO A 366 -3.84 17.37 -16.67
C PRO A 366 -3.50 17.46 -15.18
N PHE A 367 -3.90 16.42 -14.47
CA PHE A 367 -3.51 16.10 -13.10
C PHE A 367 -2.59 14.89 -13.18
N ASN A 368 -1.43 15.00 -12.56
CA ASN A 368 -0.59 13.85 -12.27
C ASN A 368 -1.18 13.13 -11.07
N THR A 369 -1.70 11.92 -11.30
CA THR A 369 -2.23 11.04 -10.28
C THR A 369 -1.42 9.76 -10.22
N GLU A 370 -1.07 9.34 -9.01
CA GLU A 370 -0.27 8.14 -8.79
C GLU A 370 -0.85 7.34 -7.62
N SER A 371 -1.09 6.06 -7.86
CA SER A 371 -1.48 5.11 -6.83
C SER A 371 -0.30 4.28 -6.38
N GLN A 372 -0.26 4.03 -5.07
CA GLN A 372 0.57 3.05 -4.39
C GLN A 372 -0.39 2.11 -3.64
N VAL A 373 -1.32 1.52 -4.38
CA VAL A 373 -2.37 0.64 -3.86
C VAL A 373 -1.92 -0.81 -3.95
N TYR A 374 -2.15 -1.56 -2.89
CA TYR A 374 -1.76 -2.95 -2.77
C TYR A 374 -2.93 -3.79 -2.28
N VAL A 375 -2.95 -5.05 -2.73
CA VAL A 375 -3.98 -6.03 -2.40
C VAL A 375 -3.33 -7.25 -1.78
N GLU A 376 -3.79 -7.60 -0.58
CA GLU A 376 -3.39 -8.82 0.11
C GLU A 376 -4.27 -9.98 -0.37
N TYR A 377 -3.64 -11.13 -0.65
CA TYR A 377 -4.34 -12.35 -1.01
C TYR A 377 -3.64 -13.59 -0.45
N VAL A 378 -4.36 -14.70 -0.40
CA VAL A 378 -3.83 -16.03 -0.12
C VAL A 378 -4.03 -16.90 -1.36
N ALA A 379 -2.97 -17.55 -1.80
CA ALA A 379 -3.01 -18.53 -2.89
C ALA A 379 -3.77 -19.82 -2.44
N PRO A 380 -4.37 -20.58 -3.38
CA PRO A 380 -5.18 -21.76 -3.08
C PRO A 380 -4.46 -22.88 -2.31
#